data_AF-A0A0H2SDP1-F1
#
_entry.id   AF-A0A0H2SDP1-F1
#
_cell.length_a   1.000
_cell.length_b   1.000
_cell.length_c   1.000
_cell.angle_alpha   90.00
_cell.angle_beta   90.00
_cell.angle_gamma   90.00
#
_symmetry.space_group_name_H-M   'P 1'
#
loop_
_entity.id
_entity.type
_entity.pdbx_description
1 polymer ?
#
loop_
_entity_poly.entity_id
_entity_poly.type
_entity_poly.pdbx_seq_one_letter_code
_entity_poly.pdbx_strand_id
1 'polypeptide(L)'
;MKDGILGILNYALAKEIEGKNFYKSKLDNISNLQLKEIFSMLVEMEQGHAEYIKKLIKKYEDEKNLDVEFEEDNENLFQTREEKEITGGKIEEMTLDLSVVKMAYLIEDDFMKFYKNAAEKVENNDAKKLFEKLSKWEETHRDILYNIYRDLSNDYWIKMNFTPLY
;
A
#
# COMPACT_ATOMS: atom_id res chain seq x y z
N MET A 1 28.08 8.48 7.34
CA MET A 1 27.31 7.79 6.28
C MET A 1 26.85 6.38 6.64
N LYS A 2 27.39 5.73 7.70
CA LYS A 2 26.92 4.40 8.18
C LYS A 2 25.46 4.38 8.70
N ASP A 3 24.91 5.52 9.07
CA ASP A 3 23.60 5.62 9.73
C ASP A 3 22.41 5.88 8.79
N GLY A 4 22.66 6.18 7.51
CA GLY A 4 21.61 6.56 6.56
C GLY A 4 20.71 5.39 6.17
N ILE A 5 21.31 4.25 5.81
CA ILE A 5 20.56 3.06 5.35
C ILE A 5 19.72 2.48 6.48
N LEU A 6 20.29 2.29 7.68
CA LEU A 6 19.53 1.84 8.85
C LEU A 6 18.43 2.83 9.23
N GLY A 7 18.68 4.14 9.14
CA GLY A 7 17.65 5.15 9.35
C GLY A 7 16.48 5.00 8.39
N ILE A 8 16.76 4.81 7.09
CA ILE A 8 15.72 4.60 6.08
C ILE A 8 14.98 3.29 6.30
N LEU A 9 15.67 2.19 6.63
CA LEU A 9 15.02 0.90 6.90
C LEU A 9 14.15 0.92 8.16
N ASN A 10 14.58 1.60 9.22
CA ASN A 10 13.76 1.77 10.42
C ASN A 10 12.53 2.63 10.15
N TYR A 11 12.69 3.67 9.32
CA TYR A 11 11.56 4.47 8.87
C TYR A 11 10.60 3.65 8.01
N ALA A 12 11.13 2.87 7.05
CA ALA A 12 10.35 1.94 6.22
C ALA A 12 9.53 0.99 7.09
N LEU A 13 10.17 0.33 8.05
CA LEU A 13 9.49 -0.56 9.00
C LEU A 13 8.36 0.14 9.77
N ALA A 14 8.58 1.38 10.21
CA ALA A 14 7.55 2.14 10.89
C ALA A 14 6.37 2.44 9.96
N LYS A 15 6.63 2.68 8.67
CA LYS A 15 5.61 2.94 7.66
C LYS A 15 4.78 1.71 7.31
N GLU A 16 5.38 0.54 7.11
CA GLU A 16 4.62 -0.71 6.91
C GLU A 16 3.71 -1.01 8.13
N ILE A 17 4.21 -0.76 9.35
CA ILE A 17 3.41 -0.95 10.57
C ILE A 17 2.26 0.06 10.64
N GLU A 18 2.49 1.31 10.23
CA GLU A 18 1.47 2.36 10.16
C GLU A 18 0.40 2.02 9.11
N GLY A 19 0.80 1.63 7.90
CA GLY A 19 -0.08 1.18 6.82
C GLY A 19 -0.94 -0.01 7.25
N LYS A 20 -0.32 -1.08 7.75
CA LYS A 20 -1.02 -2.22 8.34
C LYS A 20 -2.07 -1.82 9.38
N ASN A 21 -1.69 -0.99 10.34
CA ASN A 21 -2.58 -0.59 11.42
C ASN A 21 -3.72 0.29 10.90
N PHE A 22 -3.45 1.16 9.94
CA PHE A 22 -4.46 1.94 9.23
C PHE A 22 -5.48 0.99 8.59
N TYR A 23 -5.06 0.07 7.72
CA TYR A 23 -5.97 -0.88 7.06
C TYR A 23 -6.80 -1.67 8.05
N LYS A 24 -6.14 -2.24 9.06
CA LYS A 24 -6.81 -3.02 10.12
C LYS A 24 -7.87 -2.21 10.87
N SER A 25 -7.59 -0.94 11.17
CA SER A 25 -8.53 -0.07 11.89
C SER A 25 -9.79 0.28 11.09
N LYS A 26 -9.76 0.12 9.76
CA LYS A 26 -10.89 0.44 8.87
C LYS A 26 -11.81 -0.75 8.61
N LEU A 27 -11.35 -1.99 8.82
CA LEU A 27 -12.12 -3.21 8.52
C LEU A 27 -13.51 -3.25 9.19
N ASP A 28 -13.62 -2.71 10.41
CA ASP A 28 -14.90 -2.67 11.13
C ASP A 28 -15.89 -1.64 10.57
N ASN A 29 -15.38 -0.60 9.89
CA ASN A 29 -16.15 0.56 9.45
C ASN A 29 -16.49 0.54 7.96
N ILE A 30 -15.76 -0.24 7.15
CA ILE A 30 -16.09 -0.45 5.75
C ILE A 30 -17.41 -1.21 5.66
N SER A 31 -18.31 -0.85 4.73
CA SER A 31 -19.55 -1.62 4.55
C SER A 31 -19.49 -2.57 3.36
N ASN A 32 -18.76 -2.20 2.30
CA ASN A 32 -18.59 -3.04 1.13
C ASN A 32 -17.71 -4.28 1.41
N LEU A 33 -18.27 -5.48 1.20
CA LEU A 33 -17.57 -6.75 1.44
C LEU A 33 -16.32 -6.93 0.58
N GLN A 34 -16.34 -6.47 -0.67
CA GLN A 34 -15.19 -6.56 -1.56
C GLN A 34 -14.07 -5.63 -1.08
N LEU A 35 -14.44 -4.43 -0.59
CA LEU A 35 -13.49 -3.51 -0.02
C LEU A 35 -12.87 -4.03 1.29
N LYS A 36 -13.67 -4.72 2.13
CA LYS A 36 -13.14 -5.41 3.33
C LYS A 36 -12.13 -6.48 2.97
N GLU A 37 -12.39 -7.27 1.94
CA GLU A 37 -11.47 -8.31 1.47
C GLU A 37 -10.13 -7.69 1.04
N ILE A 38 -10.18 -6.63 0.23
CA ILE A 38 -9.00 -5.90 -0.23
C ILE A 38 -8.20 -5.31 0.93
N PHE A 39 -8.86 -4.66 1.89
CA PHE A 39 -8.19 -4.14 3.07
C PHE A 39 -7.60 -5.25 3.95
N SER A 40 -8.22 -6.44 3.96
CA SER A 40 -7.68 -7.58 4.70
C SER A 40 -6.43 -8.13 4.01
N MET A 41 -6.41 -8.20 2.68
CA MET A 41 -5.22 -8.57 1.90
C MET A 41 -4.08 -7.57 2.14
N LEU A 42 -4.37 -6.26 2.13
CA LEU A 42 -3.39 -5.22 2.44
C LEU A 42 -2.80 -5.40 3.84
N VAL A 43 -3.60 -5.72 4.87
CA VAL A 43 -3.06 -6.02 6.22
C VAL A 43 -2.04 -7.16 6.22
N GLU A 44 -2.29 -8.21 5.44
CA GLU A 44 -1.38 -9.36 5.36
C GLU A 44 -0.11 -9.04 4.56
N MET A 45 -0.22 -8.28 3.47
CA MET A 45 0.93 -7.83 2.67
C MET A 45 1.85 -6.92 3.48
N GLU A 46 1.30 -5.87 4.11
CA GLU A 46 2.04 -4.95 4.98
C GLU A 46 2.72 -5.67 6.15
N GLN A 47 2.08 -6.71 6.71
CA GLN A 47 2.71 -7.55 7.73
C GLN A 47 3.92 -8.29 7.16
N GLY A 48 3.80 -8.89 5.97
CA GLY A 48 4.90 -9.55 5.27
C GLY A 48 6.05 -8.60 4.96
N HIS A 49 5.75 -7.38 4.49
CA HIS A 49 6.74 -6.34 4.21
C HIS A 49 7.48 -5.91 5.49
N ALA A 50 6.75 -5.69 6.59
CA ALA A 50 7.35 -5.36 7.88
C ALA A 50 8.28 -6.46 8.39
N GLU A 51 7.92 -7.73 8.21
CA GLU A 51 8.77 -8.87 8.58
C GLU A 51 10.02 -8.95 7.69
N TYR A 52 9.87 -8.71 6.40
CA TYR A 52 10.97 -8.63 5.45
C TYR A 52 11.98 -7.54 5.83
N ILE A 53 11.50 -6.32 6.09
CA ILE A 53 12.35 -5.19 6.47
C ILE A 53 13.04 -5.44 7.82
N LYS A 54 12.38 -6.09 8.79
CA LYS A 54 13.04 -6.51 10.04
C LYS A 54 14.22 -7.45 9.79
N LYS A 55 14.08 -8.41 8.87
CA LYS A 55 15.18 -9.33 8.48
C LYS A 55 16.32 -8.56 7.82
N LEU A 56 16.00 -7.59 6.95
CA LEU A 56 16.98 -6.71 6.30
C LEU A 56 17.77 -5.87 7.31
N ILE A 57 17.08 -5.24 8.27
CA ILE A 57 17.72 -4.46 9.35
C ILE A 57 18.74 -5.34 10.09
N LYS A 58 18.30 -6.52 10.56
CA LYS A 58 19.16 -7.44 11.30
C LYS A 58 20.38 -7.86 10.47
N LYS A 59 20.17 -8.30 9.22
CA LYS A 59 21.27 -8.71 8.33
C LYS A 59 22.25 -7.57 8.05
N TYR A 60 21.74 -6.36 7.88
CA TYR A 60 22.59 -5.20 7.65
C TYR A 60 23.37 -4.77 8.89
N GLU A 61 22.81 -4.93 10.08
CA GLU A 61 23.51 -4.71 11.35
C GLU A 61 24.70 -5.67 11.50
N ASP A 62 24.46 -6.96 11.26
CA ASP A 62 25.42 -8.05 11.46
C ASP A 62 26.50 -8.11 10.36
N GLU A 63 26.09 -8.07 9.09
CA GLU A 63 26.93 -8.43 7.94
C GLU A 63 27.12 -7.28 6.93
N LYS A 64 26.42 -6.15 7.12
CA LYS A 64 26.34 -5.05 6.14
C LYS A 64 25.85 -5.49 4.77
N ASN A 65 24.95 -6.48 4.77
CA ASN A 65 24.37 -7.09 3.59
C ASN A 65 22.84 -6.86 3.56
N LEU A 66 22.28 -6.62 2.38
CA LEU A 66 20.85 -6.38 2.13
C LEU A 66 20.19 -7.51 1.30
N ASP A 67 20.90 -8.61 1.11
CA ASP A 67 20.40 -9.76 0.34
C ASP A 67 19.48 -10.62 1.21
N VAL A 68 18.19 -10.35 1.15
CA VAL A 68 17.15 -11.16 1.80
C VAL A 68 16.13 -11.51 0.74
N GLU A 69 15.84 -12.80 0.61
CA GLU A 69 14.79 -13.30 -0.27
C GLU A 69 13.41 -12.88 0.26
N PHE A 70 12.51 -12.54 -0.67
CA PHE A 70 11.12 -12.21 -0.38
C PHE A 70 10.22 -12.98 -1.35
N GLU A 71 9.21 -13.65 -0.81
CA GLU A 71 8.20 -14.36 -1.60
C GLU A 71 7.10 -13.36 -2.01
N GLU A 72 7.00 -13.06 -3.31
CA GLU A 72 6.07 -12.06 -3.89
C GLU A 72 4.65 -12.61 -4.18
N ASP A 73 4.35 -13.85 -3.78
CA ASP A 73 3.10 -14.54 -4.15
C ASP A 73 1.83 -13.75 -3.79
N ASN A 74 1.86 -12.98 -2.70
CA ASN A 74 0.72 -12.18 -2.27
C ASN A 74 0.42 -10.99 -3.21
N GLU A 75 1.44 -10.36 -3.83
CA GLU A 75 1.24 -9.22 -4.74
C GLU A 75 0.51 -9.65 -6.02
N ASN A 76 0.86 -10.82 -6.55
CA ASN A 76 0.24 -11.37 -7.75
C ASN A 76 -1.25 -11.70 -7.54
N LEU A 77 -1.58 -12.27 -6.37
CA LEU A 77 -2.96 -12.55 -5.99
C LEU A 77 -3.76 -11.25 -5.81
N PHE A 78 -3.13 -10.21 -5.28
CA PHE A 78 -3.75 -8.90 -5.07
C PHE A 78 -4.09 -8.21 -6.39
N GLN A 79 -3.16 -8.18 -7.35
CA GLN A 79 -3.41 -7.65 -8.69
C GLN A 79 -4.56 -8.40 -9.38
N THR A 80 -4.58 -9.74 -9.30
CA THR A 80 -5.67 -10.55 -9.88
C THR A 80 -7.04 -10.23 -9.25
N ARG A 81 -7.09 -9.84 -7.97
CA ARG A 81 -8.33 -9.45 -7.31
C ARG A 81 -8.85 -8.10 -7.81
N GLU A 82 -7.94 -7.16 -8.10
CA GLU A 82 -8.26 -5.80 -8.55
C GLU A 82 -8.90 -5.74 -9.94
N GLU A 83 -8.62 -6.69 -10.84
CA GLU A 83 -9.26 -6.75 -12.16
C GLU A 83 -10.80 -6.83 -12.09
N LYS A 84 -11.37 -7.08 -10.91
CA LYS A 84 -12.81 -7.09 -10.66
C LYS A 84 -13.26 -5.72 -10.15
N GLU A 85 -14.11 -5.05 -10.93
CA GLU A 85 -14.74 -3.79 -10.54
C GLU A 85 -15.47 -3.91 -9.18
N ILE A 86 -15.29 -2.88 -8.34
CA ILE A 86 -16.03 -2.75 -7.10
C ILE A 86 -17.28 -1.91 -7.32
N THR A 87 -18.43 -2.53 -7.11
CA THR A 87 -19.73 -1.88 -7.20
C THR A 87 -20.60 -2.26 -6.01
N GLY A 88 -21.65 -1.48 -5.75
CA GLY A 88 -22.64 -1.78 -4.72
C GLY A 88 -22.43 -1.05 -3.40
N GLY A 89 -23.30 -1.33 -2.43
CA GLY A 89 -23.41 -0.57 -1.18
C GLY A 89 -24.52 0.48 -1.23
N LYS A 90 -24.98 0.89 -0.05
CA LYS A 90 -26.00 1.94 0.13
C LYS A 90 -25.34 3.32 0.05
N ILE A 91 -26.02 4.30 -0.55
CA ILE A 91 -25.50 5.66 -0.77
C ILE A 91 -24.95 6.27 0.54
N GLU A 92 -25.65 6.04 1.66
CA GLU A 92 -25.28 6.58 2.96
C GLU A 92 -23.91 6.05 3.44
N GLU A 93 -23.59 4.80 3.12
CA GLU A 93 -22.36 4.11 3.54
C GLU A 93 -21.19 4.37 2.58
N MET A 94 -21.48 4.62 1.29
CA MET A 94 -20.47 4.85 0.25
C MET A 94 -19.59 6.09 0.51
N THR A 95 -20.12 7.10 1.18
CA THR A 95 -19.34 8.31 1.51
C THR A 95 -18.16 8.01 2.44
N LEU A 96 -18.35 7.07 3.37
CA LEU A 96 -17.31 6.66 4.31
C LEU A 96 -16.29 5.76 3.62
N ASP A 97 -16.75 4.80 2.81
CA ASP A 97 -15.89 3.93 2.00
C ASP A 97 -15.00 4.77 1.04
N LEU A 98 -15.58 5.74 0.33
CA LEU A 98 -14.84 6.67 -0.54
C LEU A 98 -13.75 7.43 0.20
N SER A 99 -14.06 7.93 1.41
CA SER A 99 -13.13 8.69 2.23
C SER A 99 -11.97 7.81 2.70
N VAL A 100 -12.28 6.58 3.10
CA VAL A 100 -11.30 5.58 3.55
C VAL A 100 -10.37 5.17 2.42
N VAL A 101 -10.90 4.85 1.24
CA VAL A 101 -10.07 4.46 0.07
C VAL A 101 -9.22 5.63 -0.39
N LYS A 102 -9.77 6.85 -0.43
CA LYS A 102 -8.99 8.03 -0.80
C LYS A 102 -7.82 8.26 0.16
N MET A 103 -8.05 8.08 1.46
CA MET A 103 -6.98 8.23 2.45
C MET A 103 -5.91 7.14 2.30
N ALA A 104 -6.31 5.89 2.07
CA ALA A 104 -5.39 4.80 1.77
C ALA A 104 -4.52 5.12 0.55
N TYR A 105 -5.13 5.50 -0.57
CA TYR A 105 -4.43 5.90 -1.79
C TYR A 105 -3.37 6.99 -1.54
N LEU A 106 -3.70 8.02 -0.75
CA LEU A 106 -2.77 9.11 -0.45
C LEU A 106 -1.60 8.66 0.43
N ILE A 107 -1.84 7.75 1.38
CA ILE A 107 -0.79 7.16 2.23
C ILE A 107 0.22 6.41 1.35
N GLU A 108 -0.28 5.53 0.48
CA GLU A 108 0.57 4.74 -0.43
C GLU A 108 1.35 5.61 -1.42
N ASP A 109 0.72 6.67 -1.95
CA ASP A 109 1.40 7.61 -2.84
C ASP A 109 2.52 8.38 -2.14
N ASP A 110 2.34 8.74 -0.86
CA ASP A 110 3.38 9.36 -0.05
C ASP A 110 4.53 8.39 0.24
N PHE A 111 4.26 7.11 0.50
CA PHE A 111 5.29 6.09 0.76
C PHE A 111 6.08 5.71 -0.49
N MET A 112 5.39 5.53 -1.61
CA MET A 112 6.02 5.36 -2.92
C MET A 112 6.99 6.51 -3.23
N LYS A 113 6.56 7.76 -3.06
CA LYS A 113 7.43 8.94 -3.26
C LYS A 113 8.59 8.94 -2.29
N PHE A 114 8.38 8.57 -1.03
CA PHE A 114 9.44 8.50 -0.03
C PHE A 114 10.53 7.51 -0.47
N TYR A 115 10.16 6.29 -0.83
CA TYR A 115 11.12 5.25 -1.24
C TYR A 115 11.83 5.61 -2.54
N LYS A 116 11.11 6.16 -3.53
CA LYS A 116 11.71 6.67 -4.75
C LYS A 116 12.78 7.73 -4.46
N ASN A 117 12.47 8.71 -3.61
CA ASN A 117 13.42 9.75 -3.20
C ASN A 117 14.60 9.18 -2.40
N ALA A 118 14.38 8.12 -1.60
CA ALA A 118 15.45 7.45 -0.86
C ALA A 118 16.42 6.71 -1.81
N ALA A 119 15.88 6.04 -2.83
CA ALA A 119 16.66 5.36 -3.87
C ALA A 119 17.57 6.32 -4.66
N GLU A 120 17.09 7.54 -4.94
CA GLU A 120 17.86 8.57 -5.65
C GLU A 120 19.02 9.15 -4.81
N LYS A 121 18.89 9.12 -3.48
CA LYS A 121 19.85 9.76 -2.55
C LYS A 121 20.91 8.80 -2.00
N VAL A 122 20.72 7.50 -2.14
CA VAL A 122 21.64 6.50 -1.59
C VAL A 122 22.73 6.14 -2.61
N GLU A 123 23.99 6.14 -2.17
CA GLU A 123 25.14 5.78 -3.02
C GLU A 123 25.33 4.26 -3.16
N ASN A 124 24.86 3.49 -2.18
CA ASN A 124 24.98 2.04 -2.18
C ASN A 124 23.98 1.42 -3.17
N ASN A 125 24.49 0.67 -4.15
CA ASN A 125 23.68 0.07 -5.21
C ASN A 125 22.65 -0.95 -4.69
N ASP A 126 22.98 -1.72 -3.64
CA ASP A 126 22.06 -2.71 -3.09
C ASP A 126 20.90 -2.03 -2.35
N ALA A 127 21.21 -0.97 -1.59
CA ALA A 127 20.20 -0.14 -0.95
C ALA A 127 19.32 0.59 -1.97
N LYS A 128 19.92 1.06 -3.08
CA LYS A 128 19.15 1.67 -4.18
C LYS A 128 18.14 0.70 -4.75
N LYS A 129 18.57 -0.52 -5.13
CA LYS A 129 17.69 -1.56 -5.64
C LYS A 129 16.59 -1.93 -4.65
N LEU A 130 16.94 -2.02 -3.37
CA LEU A 130 15.97 -2.29 -2.32
C LEU A 130 14.90 -1.19 -2.22
N PHE A 131 15.30 0.08 -2.22
CA PHE A 131 14.33 1.18 -2.15
C PHE A 131 13.50 1.33 -3.43
N GLU A 132 14.06 1.01 -4.60
CA GLU A 132 13.29 0.88 -5.84
C GLU A 132 12.25 -0.24 -5.74
N LYS A 133 12.61 -1.37 -5.11
CA LYS A 133 11.68 -2.46 -4.84
C LYS A 133 10.54 -2.03 -3.91
N LEU A 134 10.85 -1.44 -2.75
CA LEU A 134 9.84 -0.94 -1.82
C LEU A 134 8.93 0.11 -2.49
N SER A 135 9.51 1.02 -3.26
CA SER A 135 8.73 1.99 -4.05
C SER A 135 7.77 1.33 -5.03
N LYS A 136 8.09 0.16 -5.56
CA LYS A 136 7.26 -0.56 -6.53
C LYS A 136 6.07 -1.25 -5.86
N TRP A 137 6.25 -1.76 -4.65
CA TRP A 137 5.17 -2.31 -3.82
C TRP A 137 4.12 -1.23 -3.56
N GLU A 138 4.54 -0.08 -3.04
CA GLU A 138 3.62 1.03 -2.73
C GLU A 138 2.98 1.62 -3.99
N GLU A 139 3.69 1.66 -5.12
CA GLU A 139 3.11 2.03 -6.40
C GLU A 139 1.97 1.08 -6.80
N THR A 140 2.14 -0.22 -6.59
CA THR A 140 1.13 -1.24 -6.90
C THR A 140 -0.10 -1.05 -6.01
N HIS A 141 0.10 -0.87 -4.70
CA HIS A 141 -1.00 -0.57 -3.77
C HIS A 141 -1.73 0.72 -4.16
N ARG A 142 -0.99 1.79 -4.42
CA ARG A 142 -1.48 3.11 -4.81
C ARG A 142 -2.33 3.06 -6.07
N ASP A 143 -1.89 2.35 -7.11
CA ASP A 143 -2.61 2.22 -8.37
C ASP A 143 -3.93 1.46 -8.19
N ILE A 144 -3.90 0.35 -7.45
CA ILE A 144 -5.08 -0.46 -7.12
C ILE A 144 -6.10 0.36 -6.34
N LEU A 145 -5.66 1.06 -5.28
CA LEU A 145 -6.55 1.90 -4.46
C LEU A 145 -7.12 3.08 -5.26
N TYR A 146 -6.36 3.65 -6.19
CA TYR A 146 -6.86 4.70 -7.08
C TYR A 146 -7.94 4.18 -8.03
N ASN A 147 -7.77 2.99 -8.61
CA ASN A 147 -8.78 2.36 -9.46
C ASN A 147 -10.06 2.09 -8.67
N ILE A 148 -9.94 1.53 -7.47
CA ILE A 148 -11.08 1.31 -6.57
C ILE A 148 -11.79 2.64 -6.23
N TYR A 149 -11.03 3.68 -5.92
CA TYR A 149 -11.59 5.01 -5.63
C TYR A 149 -12.38 5.55 -6.81
N ARG A 150 -11.85 5.42 -8.03
CA ARG A 150 -12.53 5.84 -9.26
C ARG A 150 -13.82 5.07 -9.46
N ASP A 151 -13.80 3.75 -9.30
CA ASP A 151 -14.97 2.90 -9.55
C ASP A 151 -16.09 3.17 -8.52
N LEU A 152 -15.74 3.26 -7.23
CA LEU A 152 -16.68 3.65 -6.16
C LEU A 152 -17.22 5.06 -6.38
N SER A 153 -16.39 6.00 -6.85
CA SER A 153 -16.82 7.37 -7.12
C SER A 153 -17.85 7.37 -8.25
N ASN A 154 -17.57 6.65 -9.33
CA ASN A 154 -18.48 6.53 -10.47
C ASN A 154 -19.83 5.93 -10.05
N ASP A 155 -19.83 4.82 -9.30
CA ASP A 155 -21.08 4.20 -8.78
C ASP A 155 -21.85 5.19 -7.89
N TYR A 156 -21.16 5.95 -7.04
CA TYR A 156 -21.78 6.98 -6.20
C TYR A 156 -22.45 8.07 -7.02
N TRP A 157 -21.77 8.62 -8.03
CA TRP A 157 -22.31 9.67 -8.90
C TRP A 157 -23.53 9.20 -9.69
N ILE A 158 -23.51 7.95 -10.18
CA ILE A 158 -24.64 7.31 -10.86
C ILE A 158 -25.84 7.21 -9.92
N LYS A 159 -25.64 6.70 -8.71
CA LYS A 159 -26.72 6.53 -7.72
C LYS A 159 -27.32 7.84 -7.25
N MET A 160 -26.53 8.91 -7.22
CA MET A 160 -27.01 10.25 -6.88
C MET A 160 -27.67 10.99 -8.05
N ASN A 161 -27.83 10.36 -9.22
CA ASN A 161 -28.34 11.00 -10.45
C ASN A 161 -27.54 12.26 -10.87
N PHE A 162 -26.25 12.32 -10.55
CA PHE A 162 -25.37 13.44 -10.89
C PHE A 162 -24.50 13.17 -12.14
N THR A 163 -24.66 12.02 -12.79
CA THR A 163 -23.90 11.71 -14.02
C THR A 163 -24.39 12.60 -15.18
N PRO A 164 -23.51 13.37 -15.85
CA PRO A 164 -23.87 14.10 -17.05
C PRO A 164 -24.36 13.13 -18.13
N LEU A 165 -25.53 13.39 -18.72
CA LEU A 165 -25.94 12.75 -19.95
C LEU A 165 -25.03 13.29 -21.06
N TYR A 166 -24.08 12.47 -21.52
CA TYR A 166 -23.29 12.75 -22.72
C TYR A 166 -24.14 12.55 -23.97
#